data_AF-A0A7Z9ZMV0-F1
#
_entry.id   AF-A0A7Z9ZMV0-F1
#
_cell.length_a   1.000
_cell.length_b   1.000
_cell.length_c   1.000
_cell.angle_alpha   90.00
_cell.angle_beta   90.00
_cell.angle_gamma   90.00
#
_symmetry.space_group_name_H-M   'P 1'
#
loop_
_entity.id
_entity.type
_entity.pdbx_description
1 polymer ?
#
loop_
_entity_poly.entity_id
_entity_poly.type
_entity_poly.pdbx_seq_one_letter_code
_entity_poly.pdbx_strand_id
1 'polypeptide(L)'
;MSPTDRHHRRSIRLPKYDYTQPGAHFVTICTYRRAHPFGEVVHGEMRLNEFGEIVREEWFRTAEIRPNVDLFDDEFIVMPT
;
A
#
# COMPACT_ATOMS: atom_id res chain seq x y z
N MET A 1 -18.00 28.46 -27.10
CA MET A 1 -16.77 28.36 -26.30
C MET A 1 -16.56 26.90 -25.95
N SER A 2 -15.52 26.26 -26.48
CA SER A 2 -15.05 24.96 -26.02
C SER A 2 -13.65 25.18 -25.44
N PRO A 3 -13.36 24.54 -24.29
CA PRO A 3 -12.40 23.46 -24.38
C PRO A 3 -12.88 22.26 -23.57
N THR A 4 -13.25 21.17 -24.27
CA THR A 4 -13.10 19.83 -23.71
C THR A 4 -11.61 19.55 -23.60
N ASP A 5 -11.00 19.96 -22.50
CA ASP A 5 -9.66 19.55 -22.12
C ASP A 5 -9.75 18.08 -21.66
N ARG A 6 -9.91 17.18 -22.64
CA ARG A 6 -9.87 15.75 -22.42
C ARG A 6 -8.45 15.46 -21.98
N HIS A 7 -8.23 15.30 -20.67
CA HIS A 7 -6.98 14.77 -20.15
C HIS A 7 -6.66 13.49 -20.94
N HIS A 8 -5.72 13.60 -21.89
CA HIS A 8 -5.18 12.46 -22.63
C HIS A 8 -4.34 11.67 -21.64
N ARG A 9 -5.02 10.94 -20.75
CA ARG A 9 -4.42 10.01 -19.80
C ARG A 9 -3.78 8.91 -20.64
N ARG A 10 -2.51 9.10 -20.97
CA ARG A 10 -1.69 8.04 -21.57
C ARG A 10 -1.57 6.92 -20.54
N SER A 11 -1.63 5.69 -21.03
CA SER A 11 -1.38 4.53 -20.17
C SER A 11 0.04 4.60 -19.62
N ILE A 12 0.19 4.42 -18.32
CA ILE A 12 1.49 4.21 -17.67
C ILE A 12 2.01 2.78 -17.87
N ARG A 13 1.18 1.87 -18.39
CA ARG A 13 1.56 0.48 -18.61
C ARG A 13 2.54 0.39 -19.77
N LEU A 14 3.63 -0.33 -19.56
CA LEU A 14 4.62 -0.61 -20.58
C LEU A 14 3.98 -1.46 -21.70
N PRO A 15 4.04 -1.01 -22.97
CA PRO A 15 3.48 -1.77 -24.08
C PRO A 15 4.13 -3.16 -24.17
N LYS A 16 3.30 -4.19 -24.40
CA LYS A 16 3.73 -5.60 -24.54
C LYS A 16 4.34 -6.24 -23.27
N TYR A 17 4.27 -5.58 -22.12
CA TYR A 17 4.68 -6.19 -20.85
C TYR A 17 3.54 -7.02 -20.26
N ASP A 18 3.85 -8.25 -19.85
CA ASP A 18 2.91 -9.14 -19.19
C ASP A 18 2.95 -8.91 -17.67
N TYR A 19 1.96 -8.17 -17.17
CA TYR A 19 1.81 -7.85 -15.75
C TYR A 19 1.33 -9.03 -14.89
N THR A 20 1.12 -10.21 -15.47
CA THR A 20 0.79 -11.43 -14.72
C THR A 20 2.03 -12.17 -14.23
N GLN A 21 3.21 -11.80 -14.74
CA GLN A 21 4.46 -12.41 -14.32
C GLN A 21 4.82 -12.01 -12.88
N PRO A 22 5.45 -12.90 -12.10
CA PRO A 22 5.97 -12.56 -10.79
C PRO A 22 6.95 -11.38 -10.85
N GLY A 23 6.85 -10.47 -9.88
CA GLY A 23 7.71 -9.30 -9.77
C GLY A 23 7.62 -8.66 -8.39
N ALA A 24 8.68 -7.95 -8.00
CA ALA A 24 8.71 -7.20 -6.75
C ALA A 24 8.00 -5.85 -6.93
N HIS A 25 7.15 -5.50 -5.95
CA HIS A 25 6.38 -4.26 -5.96
C HIS A 25 6.45 -3.59 -4.60
N PHE A 26 6.77 -2.29 -4.59
CA PHE A 26 6.58 -1.45 -3.41
C PHE A 26 5.21 -0.79 -3.48
N VAL A 27 4.41 -0.94 -2.41
CA VAL A 27 3.06 -0.38 -2.32
C VAL A 27 2.98 0.52 -1.09
N THR A 28 2.48 1.74 -1.28
CA THR A 28 2.14 2.64 -0.17
C THR A 28 0.65 2.92 -0.22
N ILE A 29 -0.02 2.72 0.91
CA ILE A 29 -1.45 3.00 1.09
C ILE A 29 -1.56 4.06 2.17
N CYS A 30 -2.21 5.18 1.86
CA CYS A 30 -2.46 6.23 2.85
C CYS A 30 -3.91 6.15 3.33
N THR A 31 -4.15 6.38 4.61
CA THR A 31 -5.51 6.52 5.16
C THR A 31 -6.23 7.71 4.57
N TYR A 32 -7.55 7.67 4.70
CA TYR A 32 -8.42 8.76 4.32
C TYR A 32 -8.00 10.06 5.02
N ARG A 33 -7.75 11.09 4.21
CA ARG A 33 -7.30 12.42 4.67
C ARG A 33 -6.03 12.42 5.53
N ARG A 34 -5.19 11.37 5.45
CA ARG A 34 -3.99 11.22 6.29
C ARG A 34 -4.32 11.32 7.79
N ALA A 35 -5.46 10.78 8.19
CA ALA A 35 -5.78 10.63 9.61
C ALA A 35 -4.75 9.72 10.28
N HIS A 36 -4.62 9.74 11.61
CA HIS A 36 -3.68 8.88 12.34
C HIS A 36 -4.37 7.73 13.09
N PRO A 37 -5.15 6.85 12.43
CA PRO A 37 -5.94 5.85 13.14
C PRO A 37 -5.10 4.71 13.72
N PHE A 38 -3.86 4.49 13.26
CA PHE A 38 -3.09 3.28 13.56
C PHE A 38 -2.12 3.41 14.74
N GLY A 39 -2.07 4.58 15.38
CA GLY A 39 -1.23 4.83 16.54
C GLY A 39 -0.45 6.13 16.41
N GLU A 40 0.72 6.18 17.00
CA GLU A 40 1.57 7.36 17.05
C GLU A 40 3.06 7.02 16.96
N VAL A 41 3.89 8.00 16.62
CA VAL A 41 5.35 7.86 16.66
C VAL A 41 5.87 8.49 17.95
N VAL A 42 6.52 7.70 18.80
CA VAL A 42 7.12 8.15 20.06
C VAL A 42 8.61 7.88 20.01
N HIS A 43 9.43 8.93 20.20
CA HIS A 43 10.90 8.86 20.10
C HIS A 43 11.43 8.29 18.76
N GLY A 44 10.69 8.52 17.67
CA GLY A 44 11.07 8.03 16.33
C GLY A 44 10.67 6.58 16.06
N GLU A 45 10.04 5.91 17.02
CA GLU A 45 9.54 4.55 16.87
C GLU A 45 8.01 4.56 16.73
N MET A 46 7.52 3.71 15.84
CA MET A 46 6.07 3.50 15.68
C MET A 46 5.52 2.75 16.89
N ARG A 47 4.47 3.28 17.51
CA ARG A 47 3.67 2.59 18.53
C ARG A 47 2.27 2.35 17.98
N LEU A 48 2.00 1.10 17.59
CA LEU A 48 0.69 0.71 17.10
C LEU A 48 -0.34 0.75 18.23
N ASN A 49 -1.55 1.15 17.86
CA ASN A 49 -2.74 0.89 18.67
C ASN A 49 -3.45 -0.36 18.14
N GLU A 50 -4.62 -0.68 18.71
CA GLU A 50 -5.42 -1.84 18.29
C GLU A 50 -5.71 -1.87 16.78
N PHE A 51 -6.00 -0.73 16.16
CA PHE A 51 -6.25 -0.67 14.71
C PHE A 51 -4.98 -0.89 13.89
N GLY A 52 -3.83 -0.38 14.35
CA GLY A 52 -2.54 -0.61 13.72
C GLY A 52 -2.13 -2.09 13.73
N GLU A 53 -2.38 -2.77 14.85
CA GLU A 53 -2.14 -4.21 14.98
C GLU A 53 -3.04 -5.02 14.04
N ILE A 54 -4.34 -4.70 13.97
CA ILE A 54 -5.27 -5.36 13.03
C ILE A 54 -4.78 -5.20 11.58
N VAL A 55 -4.31 -4.02 11.19
CA VAL A 55 -3.79 -3.80 9.83
C VAL A 55 -2.55 -4.65 9.57
N ARG A 56 -1.62 -4.73 10.52
CA ARG A 56 -0.42 -5.58 10.42
C ARG A 56 -0.80 -7.06 10.28
N GLU A 57 -1.70 -7.55 11.12
CA GLU A 57 -2.17 -8.94 11.09
C GLU A 57 -2.84 -9.30 9.75
N GLU A 58 -3.79 -8.48 9.28
CA GLU A 58 -4.48 -8.73 8.01
C GLU A 58 -3.56 -8.58 6.79
N TRP A 59 -2.54 -7.71 6.88
CA TRP A 59 -1.50 -7.61 5.86
C TRP A 59 -0.73 -8.92 5.74
N PHE A 60 -0.22 -9.49 6.82
CA PHE A 60 0.51 -10.77 6.74
C PHE A 60 -0.40 -11.97 6.45
N ARG A 61 -1.65 -11.97 6.92
CA ARG A 61 -2.65 -12.98 6.53
C ARG A 61 -2.85 -13.03 5.01
N THR A 62 -2.60 -11.93 4.29
CA THR A 62 -2.67 -11.93 2.83
C THR A 62 -1.73 -12.95 2.19
N ALA A 63 -0.51 -13.13 2.71
CA ALA A 63 0.43 -14.13 2.21
C ALA A 63 -0.04 -15.57 2.54
N GLU A 64 -0.77 -15.76 3.65
CA GLU A 64 -1.34 -17.08 4.01
C GLU A 64 -2.47 -17.49 3.07
N ILE A 65 -3.35 -16.54 2.70
CA ILE A 65 -4.56 -16.84 1.92
C ILE A 65 -4.36 -16.68 0.41
N ARG A 66 -3.29 -16.01 -0.05
CA ARG A 66 -3.00 -15.79 -1.47
C ARG A 66 -1.66 -16.44 -1.84
N PRO A 67 -1.67 -17.56 -2.58
CA PRO A 67 -0.44 -18.32 -2.88
C PRO A 67 0.54 -17.59 -3.82
N ASN A 68 0.14 -16.44 -4.37
CA ASN A 68 0.93 -15.63 -5.29
C ASN A 68 1.44 -14.33 -4.64
N VAL A 69 1.42 -14.24 -3.31
CA VAL A 69 1.88 -13.08 -2.56
C VAL A 69 2.89 -13.52 -1.51
N ASP A 70 4.11 -12.99 -1.63
CA ASP A 70 5.16 -13.11 -0.63
C ASP A 70 5.33 -11.75 0.07
N LEU A 71 5.47 -11.78 1.40
CA LEU A 71 5.67 -10.59 2.24
C LEU A 71 6.82 -10.85 3.21
N PHE A 72 7.64 -9.84 3.46
CA PHE A 72 8.78 -9.90 4.36
C PHE A 72 8.57 -8.92 5.52
N ASP A 73 8.79 -9.38 6.75
CA ASP A 73 8.52 -8.58 7.95
C ASP A 73 9.46 -7.37 8.09
N ASP A 74 10.70 -7.51 7.63
CA ASP A 74 11.72 -6.46 7.59
C ASP A 74 11.50 -5.41 6.48
N GLU A 75 10.59 -5.69 5.53
CA GLU A 75 10.22 -4.78 4.44
C GLU A 75 8.84 -4.12 4.66
N PHE A 76 8.23 -4.29 5.84
CA PHE A 76 6.88 -3.81 6.14
C PHE A 76 6.85 -2.85 7.33
N ILE A 77 6.10 -1.76 7.20
CA ILE A 77 5.81 -0.85 8.31
C ILE A 77 4.40 -0.27 8.19
N VAL A 78 3.68 -0.24 9.31
CA VAL A 78 2.45 0.55 9.46
C VAL A 78 2.86 1.90 10.05
N MET A 79 2.57 2.99 9.35
CA MET A 79 2.75 4.35 9.88
C MET A 79 1.45 4.80 10.55
N PRO A 80 1.44 5.92 11.31
CA PRO A 80 0.21 6.41 11.91
C PRO A 80 -0.88 6.68 10.85
N THR A 81 -0.45 7.18 9.68
CA THR A 81 -1.26 7.62 8.53
C THR A 81 -1.60 6.53 7.54
#